data_AF-A0A397GC34-F1
#
_entry.id   AF-A0A397GC34-F1
#
_cell.length_a   1.000
_cell.length_b   1.000
_cell.length_c   1.000
_cell.angle_alpha   90.00
_cell.angle_beta   90.00
_cell.angle_gamma   90.00
#
_symmetry.space_group_name_H-M   'P 1'
#
loop_
_entity.id
_entity.type
_entity.pdbx_description
1 polymer ?
#
loop_
_entity_poly.entity_id
_entity_poly.type
_entity_poly.pdbx_seq_one_letter_code
_entity_poly.pdbx_strand_id
1 'polypeptide(L)'
;MVEWSNAQICTLIDERRNRNIEYYNFGRNRNEFWNSITNRINQEYNTSFNGHHCKEQFSNLVRNYNVAVEHGEIIRVHNILTYFWERPEDEFDRIRNINTSNHRRNRDIENTISALSIEEVEHELGMRSSVRRINWGSSDISRRSHPIPL
;
A
#
# COMPACT_ATOMS: atom_id res chain seq x y z
N MET A 1 2.73 29.64 8.32
CA MET A 1 3.18 28.85 7.16
C MET A 1 4.53 29.43 6.75
N VAL A 2 5.56 28.60 6.64
CA VAL A 2 6.91 29.06 6.26
C VAL A 2 6.93 29.16 4.74
N GLU A 3 7.33 30.32 4.20
CA GLU A 3 7.47 30.52 2.75
C GLU A 3 8.79 29.91 2.27
N TRP A 4 8.71 29.04 1.26
CA TRP A 4 9.86 28.40 0.64
C TRP A 4 10.06 28.95 -0.76
N SER A 5 11.27 29.44 -1.06
CA SER A 5 11.62 29.84 -2.42
C SER A 5 11.85 28.61 -3.30
N ASN A 6 11.64 28.76 -4.62
CA ASN A 6 11.92 27.68 -5.58
C ASN A 6 13.36 27.18 -5.48
N ALA A 7 14.33 28.07 -5.23
CA ALA A 7 15.73 27.69 -5.08
C ALA A 7 15.94 26.80 -3.83
N GLN A 8 15.34 27.16 -2.69
CA GLN A 8 15.38 26.34 -1.47
C GLN A 8 14.74 24.96 -1.68
N ILE A 9 13.62 24.90 -2.42
CA ILE A 9 12.94 23.66 -2.77
C ILE A 9 13.83 22.78 -3.67
N CYS A 10 14.47 23.37 -4.68
CA CYS A 10 15.42 22.65 -5.54
C CYS A 10 16.57 22.05 -4.71
N THR A 11 17.22 22.84 -3.85
CA THR A 11 18.30 22.34 -2.98
C THR A 11 17.83 21.22 -2.05
N LEU A 12 16.62 21.32 -1.48
CA LEU A 12 16.03 20.25 -0.66
C LEU A 12 15.86 18.95 -1.45
N ILE A 13 15.36 19.04 -2.69
CA ILE A 13 15.17 17.90 -3.58
C ILE A 13 16.52 17.28 -3.96
N ASP A 14 17.48 18.09 -4.36
CA ASP A 14 18.80 17.64 -4.79
C ASP A 14 19.57 16.96 -3.66
N GLU A 15 19.57 17.54 -2.45
CA GLU A 15 20.16 16.90 -1.28
C GLU A 15 19.52 15.56 -0.97
N ARG A 16 18.18 15.50 -1.01
CA ARG A 16 17.45 14.28 -0.72
C ARG A 16 17.68 13.20 -1.79
N ARG A 17 17.82 13.60 -3.06
CA ARG A 17 18.14 12.72 -4.19
C ARG A 17 19.56 12.17 -4.10
N ASN A 18 20.55 13.06 -3.94
CA ASN A 18 21.97 12.68 -3.93
C ASN A 18 22.34 11.82 -2.72
N ARG A 19 21.62 12.00 -1.60
CA ARG A 19 21.85 11.27 -0.35
C ARG A 19 20.72 10.28 -0.04
N ASN A 20 20.04 9.77 -1.07
CA ASN A 20 18.89 8.90 -0.88
C ASN A 20 19.25 7.58 -0.18
N ILE A 21 20.38 6.99 -0.54
CA ILE A 21 20.90 5.78 0.12
C ILE A 21 21.21 6.07 1.59
N GLU A 22 21.89 7.18 1.88
CA GLU A 22 22.20 7.62 3.24
C GLU A 22 20.93 7.76 4.09
N TYR A 23 19.88 8.37 3.55
CA TYR A 23 18.59 8.51 4.22
C TYR A 23 17.99 7.17 4.67
N TYR A 24 18.08 6.14 3.83
CA TYR A 24 17.60 4.81 4.17
C TYR A 24 18.51 4.10 5.19
N ASN A 25 19.81 4.41 5.19
CA ASN A 25 20.78 3.86 6.14
C ASN A 25 20.67 4.45 7.56
N PHE A 26 20.09 5.65 7.74
CA PHE A 26 19.86 6.26 9.06
C PHE A 26 18.88 5.46 9.97
N GLY A 27 18.21 4.44 9.45
CA GLY A 27 17.30 3.61 10.23
C GLY A 27 16.06 4.38 10.73
N ARG A 28 15.72 4.24 12.01
CA ARG A 28 14.51 4.84 12.61
C ARG A 28 14.66 6.33 12.93
N ASN A 29 15.88 6.82 13.21
CA ASN A 29 16.10 8.21 13.56
C ASN A 29 16.77 8.95 12.40
N ARG A 30 15.96 9.72 11.66
CA ARG A 30 16.43 10.50 10.51
C ARG A 30 16.55 11.99 10.81
N ASN A 31 16.48 12.38 12.10
CA ASN A 31 16.52 13.78 12.49
C ASN A 31 17.87 14.43 12.15
N GLU A 32 18.96 13.70 12.35
CA GLU A 32 20.31 14.17 11.99
C GLU A 32 20.45 14.41 10.49
N PHE A 33 19.91 13.51 9.66
CA PHE A 33 19.84 13.70 8.21
C PHE A 33 19.10 14.98 7.83
N TRP A 34 17.91 15.20 8.40
CA TRP A 34 17.13 16.40 8.11
C TRP A 34 17.79 17.68 8.63
N ASN A 35 18.45 17.60 9.80
CA ASN A 35 19.23 18.71 10.33
C ASN A 35 20.44 19.03 9.44
N SER A 36 21.09 18.03 8.83
CA SER A 36 22.22 18.30 7.94
C SER A 36 21.79 18.98 6.64
N ILE A 37 20.66 18.58 6.04
CA ILE A 37 20.07 19.30 4.91
C ILE A 37 19.72 20.74 5.31
N THR A 38 19.07 20.88 6.47
CA THR A 38 18.67 22.19 7.00
C THR A 38 19.86 23.12 7.16
N ASN A 39 20.96 22.63 7.75
CA ASN A 39 22.16 23.43 7.94
C ASN A 39 22.70 23.94 6.61
N ARG A 40 22.69 23.10 5.58
CA ARG A 40 23.13 23.49 4.24
C ARG A 40 22.24 24.57 3.62
N ILE A 41 20.91 24.39 3.68
CA ILE A 41 19.95 25.38 3.17
C ILE A 41 20.08 26.70 3.93
N ASN A 42 20.18 26.64 5.26
CA ASN A 42 20.34 27.83 6.09
C ASN A 42 21.64 28.58 5.79
N GLN A 43 22.74 27.86 5.55
CA GLN A 43 24.02 28.46 5.16
C GLN A 43 23.95 29.13 3.77
N GLU A 44 23.27 28.50 2.81
CA GLU A 44 23.21 28.96 1.43
C GLU A 44 22.22 30.12 1.23
N TYR A 45 21.07 30.07 1.89
CA TYR A 45 19.97 31.02 1.70
C TYR A 45 19.77 31.98 2.87
N ASN A 46 20.64 31.94 3.87
CA ASN A 46 20.56 32.73 5.10
C ASN A 46 19.18 32.61 5.79
N THR A 47 18.68 31.37 5.90
CA THR A 47 17.40 31.04 6.55
C THR A 47 17.61 30.48 7.96
N SER A 48 16.52 30.38 8.72
CA SER A 48 16.50 29.85 10.09
C SER A 48 15.62 28.59 10.22
N PHE A 49 15.62 27.74 9.18
CA PHE A 49 14.85 26.49 9.19
C PHE A 49 15.42 25.49 10.22
N ASN A 50 14.61 24.49 10.54
CA ASN A 50 15.00 23.36 11.39
C ASN A 50 14.75 22.05 10.60
N GLY A 51 15.27 20.92 11.08
CA GLY A 51 15.05 19.62 10.41
C GLY A 51 13.59 19.26 10.21
N HIS A 52 12.71 19.69 11.11
CA HIS A 52 11.27 19.47 10.98
C HIS A 52 10.69 20.21 9.77
N HIS A 53 11.06 21.48 9.55
CA HIS A 53 10.63 22.24 8.38
C HIS A 53 11.01 21.53 7.08
N CYS A 54 12.26 21.04 6.96
CA CYS A 54 12.69 20.29 5.77
C CYS A 54 11.91 18.98 5.59
N LYS A 55 11.73 18.21 6.67
CA LYS A 55 10.98 16.94 6.63
C LYS A 55 9.53 17.14 6.22
N GLU A 56 8.86 18.12 6.83
CA GLU A 56 7.46 18.45 6.55
C GLU A 56 7.29 18.94 5.11
N GLN A 57 8.14 19.87 4.67
CA GLN A 57 8.11 20.38 3.31
C GLN A 57 8.33 19.26 2.29
N PHE A 58 9.32 18.39 2.54
CA PHE A 58 9.56 17.23 1.68
C PHE A 58 8.36 16.28 1.62
N SER A 59 7.72 16.00 2.76
CA SER A 59 6.55 15.13 2.82
C SER A 59 5.37 15.71 2.03
N ASN A 60 5.19 17.03 2.11
CA ASN A 60 4.16 17.74 1.34
C ASN A 60 4.44 17.67 -0.16
N LEU A 61 5.69 17.82 -0.60
CA LEU A 61 6.08 17.69 -2.01
C LEU A 61 5.74 16.30 -2.55
N VAL A 62 6.08 15.24 -1.82
CA VAL A 62 5.75 13.86 -2.20
C VAL A 62 4.24 13.64 -2.27
N ARG A 63 3.47 14.13 -1.28
CA ARG A 63 2.00 14.01 -1.30
C ARG A 63 1.40 14.72 -2.51
N ASN A 64 1.83 15.95 -2.78
CA ASN A 64 1.33 16.75 -3.90
C ASN A 64 1.66 16.09 -5.24
N TYR A 65 2.85 15.48 -5.36
CA TYR A 65 3.20 14.68 -6.53
C TYR A 65 2.26 13.50 -6.72
N ASN A 66 2.01 12.71 -5.67
CA ASN A 66 1.13 11.54 -5.76
C ASN A 66 -0.28 11.93 -6.21
N VAL A 67 -0.82 13.02 -5.66
CA VAL A 67 -2.11 13.59 -6.06
C VAL A 67 -2.10 13.99 -7.54
N ALA A 68 -1.06 14.68 -8.01
CA ALA A 68 -0.94 15.08 -9.43
C ALA A 68 -0.85 13.87 -10.37
N VAL A 69 -0.17 12.80 -9.95
CA VAL A 69 -0.10 11.54 -10.71
C VAL A 69 -1.47 10.86 -10.77
N GLU A 70 -2.19 10.78 -9.66
CA GLU A 70 -3.56 10.22 -9.61
C GLU A 70 -4.53 10.97 -10.53
N HIS A 71 -4.38 12.29 -10.64
CA HIS A 71 -5.22 13.12 -11.50
C HIS A 71 -4.74 13.23 -12.96
N GLY A 72 -3.64 12.55 -13.34
CA GLY A 72 -3.15 12.55 -14.71
C GLY A 72 -2.46 13.85 -15.16
N GLU A 73 -2.12 14.75 -14.24
CA GLU A 73 -1.44 16.03 -14.50
C GLU A 73 0.09 15.84 -14.63
N ILE A 74 0.53 14.86 -15.43
CA ILE A 74 1.90 14.33 -15.41
C ILE A 74 2.91 15.25 -16.15
N ILE A 75 2.44 16.16 -17.01
CA ILE A 75 3.31 16.80 -18.02
C ILE A 75 4.26 17.88 -17.45
N ARG A 76 3.97 18.50 -16.29
CA ARG A 76 4.82 19.58 -15.74
C ARG A 76 5.80 19.14 -14.65
N VAL A 77 5.65 17.91 -14.14
CA VAL A 77 6.35 17.44 -12.94
C VAL A 77 7.41 16.37 -13.27
N HIS A 78 7.36 15.84 -14.50
CA HIS A 78 8.08 14.66 -14.96
C HIS A 78 9.62 14.77 -14.93
N ASN A 79 10.18 15.98 -15.00
CA ASN A 79 11.65 16.17 -15.05
C ASN A 79 12.32 16.35 -13.69
N ILE A 80 11.58 16.61 -12.61
CA ILE A 80 12.15 16.89 -11.27
C ILE A 80 11.80 15.80 -10.25
N LEU A 81 10.66 15.11 -10.42
CA LEU A 81 10.10 14.20 -9.41
C LEU A 81 10.04 12.72 -9.85
N THR A 82 10.98 12.26 -10.67
CA THR A 82 11.07 10.84 -11.05
C THR A 82 11.61 10.02 -9.88
N TYR A 83 10.71 9.45 -9.06
CA TYR A 83 10.95 8.38 -8.06
C TYR A 83 12.16 8.55 -7.12
N PHE A 84 12.73 9.76 -7.01
CA PHE A 84 14.03 9.94 -6.36
C PHE A 84 13.98 9.68 -4.84
N TRP A 85 12.77 9.73 -4.26
CA TRP A 85 12.53 9.43 -2.86
C TRP A 85 12.28 7.95 -2.58
N GLU A 86 12.03 7.12 -3.60
CA GLU A 86 11.85 5.69 -3.40
C GLU A 86 13.15 5.02 -2.97
N ARG A 87 13.02 3.99 -2.13
CA ARG A 87 14.16 3.18 -1.74
C ARG A 87 14.61 2.40 -2.98
N PRO A 88 15.88 2.46 -3.37
CA PRO A 88 16.37 1.54 -4.38
C PRO A 88 16.16 0.11 -3.88
N GLU A 89 15.52 -0.74 -4.68
CA GLU A 89 15.33 -2.16 -4.35
C GLU A 89 16.69 -2.79 -4.08
N ASP A 90 16.89 -3.28 -2.86
CA ASP A 90 18.05 -4.09 -2.54
C ASP A 90 17.81 -5.56 -2.90
N GLU A 91 18.89 -6.36 -2.84
CA GLU A 91 18.84 -7.78 -3.17
C GLU A 91 17.87 -8.55 -2.25
N PHE A 92 17.77 -8.15 -0.98
CA PHE A 92 16.82 -8.74 -0.04
C PHE A 92 15.37 -8.44 -0.42
N ASP A 93 15.08 -7.20 -0.82
CA ASP A 93 13.76 -6.77 -1.27
C ASP A 93 13.35 -7.55 -2.52
N ARG A 94 14.27 -7.76 -3.48
CA ARG A 94 14.03 -8.59 -4.67
C ARG A 94 13.71 -10.03 -4.30
N ILE A 95 14.55 -10.67 -3.48
CA ILE A 95 14.37 -12.07 -3.06
C ILE A 95 13.06 -12.22 -2.28
N ARG A 96 12.75 -11.29 -1.36
CA ARG A 96 11.51 -11.29 -0.59
C ARG A 96 10.29 -11.12 -1.47
N ASN A 97 10.34 -10.22 -2.47
CA ASN A 97 9.23 -9.99 -3.38
C ASN A 97 8.97 -11.22 -4.25
N ILE A 98 10.02 -11.85 -4.77
CA ILE A 98 9.96 -13.14 -5.50
C ILE A 98 9.31 -14.21 -4.62
N ASN A 99 9.78 -14.39 -3.38
CA ASN A 99 9.24 -15.40 -2.47
C ASN A 99 7.77 -15.14 -2.12
N THR A 100 7.40 -13.88 -1.93
CA THR A 100 6.00 -13.49 -1.63
C THR A 100 5.10 -13.76 -2.84
N SER A 101 5.54 -13.41 -4.05
CA SER A 101 4.84 -13.72 -5.29
C SER A 101 4.72 -15.22 -5.52
N ASN A 102 5.76 -16.00 -5.25
CA ASN A 102 5.73 -17.46 -5.36
C ASN A 102 4.74 -18.07 -4.37
N HIS A 103 4.71 -17.57 -3.13
CA HIS A 103 3.79 -18.08 -2.11
C HIS A 103 2.32 -17.81 -2.48
N ARG A 104 2.00 -16.64 -3.06
CA ARG A 104 0.65 -16.35 -3.57
C ARG A 104 0.27 -17.32 -4.68
N ARG A 105 1.14 -17.48 -5.69
CA ARG A 105 0.90 -18.41 -6.81
C ARG A 105 0.73 -19.85 -6.36
N ASN A 106 1.54 -20.32 -5.41
CA ASN A 106 1.43 -21.67 -4.87
C ASN A 106 0.10 -21.88 -4.14
N ARG A 107 -0.37 -20.89 -3.37
CA ARG A 107 -1.68 -20.95 -2.73
C ARG A 107 -2.81 -20.99 -3.76
N ASP A 108 -2.72 -20.19 -4.81
CA ASP A 108 -3.73 -20.19 -5.87
C ASP A 108 -3.78 -21.55 -6.59
N ILE A 109 -2.62 -22.19 -6.81
CA ILE A 109 -2.52 -23.55 -7.36
C ILE A 109 -3.10 -24.58 -6.38
N GLU A 110 -2.74 -24.55 -5.10
CA GLU A 110 -3.26 -25.47 -4.08
C GLU A 110 -4.78 -25.34 -3.91
N ASN A 111 -5.30 -24.11 -3.96
CA ASN A 111 -6.73 -23.83 -3.93
C ASN A 111 -7.44 -24.34 -5.20
N THR A 112 -6.81 -24.18 -6.36
CA THR A 112 -7.37 -24.68 -7.63
C THR A 112 -7.38 -26.21 -7.67
N ILE A 113 -6.32 -26.87 -7.20
CA ILE A 113 -6.24 -28.34 -7.10
C ILE A 113 -7.27 -28.86 -6.10
N SER A 114 -7.43 -28.19 -4.96
CA SER A 114 -8.45 -28.56 -3.96
C SER A 114 -9.87 -28.40 -4.50
N ALA A 115 -10.14 -27.33 -5.26
CA ALA A 115 -11.44 -27.11 -5.90
C ALA A 115 -11.74 -28.18 -6.98
N LEU A 116 -10.76 -28.51 -7.82
CA LEU A 116 -10.88 -29.60 -8.82
C LEU A 116 -11.18 -30.95 -8.15
N SER A 117 -10.51 -31.26 -7.04
CA SER A 117 -10.76 -32.49 -6.28
C SER A 117 -12.16 -32.51 -5.65
N ILE A 118 -12.67 -31.38 -5.17
CA ILE A 118 -14.02 -31.29 -4.61
C ILE A 118 -15.06 -31.47 -5.72
N GLU A 119 -14.90 -30.80 -6.87
CA GLU A 119 -15.80 -30.96 -8.03
C GLU A 119 -15.81 -32.40 -8.55
N GLU A 120 -14.67 -33.09 -8.54
CA GLU A 120 -14.58 -34.51 -8.94
C GLU A 120 -15.35 -35.42 -7.97
N VAL A 121 -15.24 -35.17 -6.65
CA VAL A 121 -16.01 -35.88 -5.62
C VAL A 121 -17.51 -35.57 -5.72
N GLU A 122 -17.88 -34.31 -5.95
CA GLU A 122 -19.29 -33.92 -6.14
C GLU A 122 -19.89 -34.53 -7.41
N HIS A 123 -19.13 -34.61 -8.50
CA HIS A 123 -19.53 -35.27 -9.74
C HIS A 123 -19.72 -36.79 -9.52
N GLU A 124 -18.83 -37.43 -8.76
CA GLU A 124 -18.95 -38.85 -8.41
C GLU A 124 -20.15 -39.13 -7.49
N LEU A 125 -20.43 -38.24 -6.54
CA LEU A 125 -21.61 -38.29 -5.67
C LEU A 125 -22.91 -37.98 -6.42
N GLY A 126 -22.86 -37.10 -7.42
CA GLY A 126 -23.97 -36.77 -8.32
C GLY A 126 -24.42 -37.97 -9.16
N MET A 127 -23.47 -38.82 -9.58
CA MET A 127 -23.76 -40.07 -10.29
C MET A 127 -24.34 -41.16 -9.36
N ARG A 128 -24.13 -41.07 -8.04
CA ARG A 128 -24.64 -42.02 -7.04
C ARG A 128 -26.03 -41.68 -6.50
N SER A 129 -26.56 -40.49 -6.78
CA SER A 129 -27.88 -40.03 -6.31
C SER A 129 -29.02 -40.30 -7.31
N SER A 130 -29.20 -41.57 -7.69
CA SER A 130 -30.43 -42.04 -8.33
C SER A 130 -31.09 -43.20 -7.58
N VAL A 131 -31.18 -43.13 -6.24
CA VAL A 131 -32.11 -44.00 -5.48
C VAL A 131 -32.63 -43.26 -4.23
N ARG A 132 -33.97 -43.20 -4.15
CA ARG A 132 -34.87 -42.81 -3.04
C ARG A 132 -35.13 -41.31 -2.81
N ARG A 133 -36.17 -40.82 -3.50
CA ARG A 133 -37.12 -39.88 -2.89
C ARG A 133 -37.75 -40.56 -1.68
N ILE A 134 -37.50 -40.06 -0.47
CA ILE A 134 -38.30 -40.39 0.70
C ILE A 134 -39.00 -39.12 1.16
N ASN A 135 -40.32 -39.20 1.05
CA ASN A 135 -41.31 -38.19 1.38
C ASN A 135 -41.26 -37.87 2.88
N TRP A 136 -41.01 -36.61 3.26
CA TRP A 136 -41.33 -36.11 4.60
C TRP A 136 -42.29 -34.95 4.42
N GLY A 137 -43.55 -35.22 4.76
CA GLY A 137 -44.68 -34.34 4.50
C GLY A 137 -44.60 -33.02 5.24
N SER A 138 -45.01 -31.97 4.54
CA SER A 138 -45.41 -30.69 5.12
C SER A 138 -46.46 -30.92 6.20
N SER A 139 -46.11 -30.60 7.44
CA SER A 139 -47.11 -30.31 8.48
C SER A 139 -47.16 -28.79 8.62
N ASP A 140 -48.23 -28.21 8.07
CA ASP A 140 -48.59 -26.80 8.23
C ASP A 140 -48.75 -26.47 9.73
N ILE A 141 -47.84 -25.65 10.26
CA ILE A 141 -48.05 -25.01 11.58
C ILE A 141 -48.87 -23.75 11.34
N SER A 142 -50.18 -23.91 11.51
CA SER A 142 -51.17 -22.84 11.48
C SER A 142 -50.92 -21.82 12.60
N ARG A 143 -51.04 -20.54 12.24
CA ARG A 143 -50.73 -19.37 13.05
C ARG A 143 -51.66 -19.25 14.27
N ARG A 144 -51.03 -18.92 15.40
CA ARG A 144 -51.61 -18.31 16.60
C ARG A 144 -52.68 -17.26 16.29
N SER A 145 -53.77 -17.32 17.04
CA SER A 145 -54.46 -16.18 17.66
C SER A 145 -55.43 -16.74 18.70
N HIS A 146 -55.46 -16.20 19.91
CA HIS A 146 -56.65 -15.83 20.71
C HIS A 146 -56.18 -15.08 21.99
N PRO A 147 -57.00 -14.15 22.53
CA PRO A 147 -56.53 -12.99 23.31
C PRO A 147 -56.65 -13.15 24.83
N ILE A 148 -55.96 -12.28 25.57
CA ILE A 148 -56.10 -12.07 27.04
C ILE A 148 -57.23 -11.04 27.27
N PRO A 149 -58.07 -11.21 28.30
CA PRO A 149 -58.20 -10.11 29.26
C PRO A 149 -58.38 -10.53 30.74
N LEU A 150 -57.69 -9.73 31.58
CA LEU A 150 -57.89 -9.28 32.97
C LEU A 150 -58.77 -10.10 33.94
#